data_AF-A0A256YWV8-F1
#
_entry.id   AF-A0A256YWV8-F1
#
_cell.length_a   1.000
_cell.length_b   1.000
_cell.length_c   1.000
_cell.angle_alpha   90.00
_cell.angle_beta   90.00
_cell.angle_gamma   90.00
#
_symmetry.space_group_name_H-M   'P 1'
#
loop_
_entity.id
_entity.type
_entity.pdbx_description
1 polymer ?
#
loop_
_entity_poly.entity_id
_entity_poly.type
_entity_poly.pdbx_seq_one_letter_code
_entity_poly.pdbx_strand_id
1 'polypeptide(L)'
;MGKIEKLTKGIEKLKTDIENYEEKIHEARELHKSGRLDKDKWAKARHKYQEKIRIAQVAIRRKEKARLLFEKEEKKKREGKEGKK
;
A
#
# COMPACT_ATOMS: atom_id res chain seq x y z
N MET A 1 -5.30 17.20 12.64
CA MET A 1 -4.88 16.20 11.65
C MET A 1 -5.69 16.36 10.36
N GLY A 2 -5.05 16.86 9.29
CA GLY A 2 -5.71 17.10 8.00
C GLY A 2 -6.06 15.82 7.22
N LYS A 3 -7.00 15.90 6.28
CA LYS A 3 -7.42 14.75 5.44
C LYS A 3 -6.28 14.17 4.61
N ILE A 4 -5.38 15.02 4.10
CA ILE A 4 -4.16 14.62 3.37
C ILE A 4 -3.20 13.83 4.26
N GLU A 5 -3.00 14.27 5.50
CA GLU A 5 -2.10 13.61 6.45
C GLU A 5 -2.64 12.22 6.84
N LYS A 6 -3.94 12.08 7.08
CA LYS A 6 -4.58 10.77 7.33
C LYS A 6 -4.42 9.81 6.15
N LEU A 7 -4.57 10.31 4.92
CA LEU A 7 -4.38 9.51 3.71
C LEU A 7 -2.91 9.09 3.56
N THR A 8 -1.98 10.00 3.83
CA THR A 8 -0.53 9.74 3.73
C THR A 8 -0.07 8.71 4.75
N LYS A 9 -0.43 8.87 6.04
CA LYS A 9 -0.14 7.86 7.08
C LYS A 9 -0.75 6.50 6.74
N GLY A 10 -1.95 6.49 6.15
CA GLY A 10 -2.60 5.27 5.69
C GLY A 10 -1.90 4.59 4.52
N ILE A 11 -1.26 5.36 3.64
CA ILE A 11 -0.42 4.82 2.55
C ILE A 11 0.88 4.26 3.11
N GLU A 12 1.55 4.99 4.01
CA GLU A 12 2.80 4.55 4.63
C GLU A 12 2.62 3.23 5.39
N LYS A 13 1.56 3.11 6.19
CA LYS A 13 1.24 1.84 6.87
C LYS A 13 1.07 0.69 5.89
N LEU A 14 0.35 0.91 4.78
CA LEU A 14 0.15 -0.12 3.77
C LEU A 14 1.45 -0.48 3.04
N LYS A 15 2.40 0.45 2.88
CA LYS A 15 3.72 0.17 2.32
C LYS A 15 4.54 -0.70 3.26
N THR A 16 4.57 -0.37 4.55
CA THR A 16 5.24 -1.21 5.57
C THR A 16 4.61 -2.61 5.64
N ASP A 17 3.28 -2.72 5.52
CA ASP A 17 2.61 -4.01 5.44
C ASP A 17 3.06 -4.82 4.21
N ILE A 18 3.25 -4.18 3.05
CA ILE A 18 3.78 -4.83 1.83
C ILE A 18 5.20 -5.34 2.07
N GLU A 19 6.10 -4.51 2.61
CA GLU A 19 7.49 -4.90 2.92
C GLU A 19 7.52 -6.12 3.84
N ASN A 20 6.68 -6.13 4.89
CA ASN A 20 6.54 -7.26 5.80
C ASN A 20 6.02 -8.54 5.10
N TYR A 21 5.13 -8.41 4.12
CA TYR A 21 4.65 -9.57 3.35
C TYR A 21 5.69 -10.07 2.36
N GLU A 22 6.48 -9.18 1.74
CA GLU A 22 7.59 -9.53 0.86
C GLU A 22 8.69 -10.27 1.62
N GLU A 23 9.03 -9.81 2.83
CA GLU A 23 9.97 -10.50 3.72
C GLU A 23 9.50 -11.92 4.03
N LYS A 24 8.23 -12.11 4.39
CA LYS A 24 7.66 -13.44 4.66
C LYS A 24 7.70 -14.38 3.45
N ILE A 25 7.55 -13.84 2.24
CA ILE A 25 7.71 -14.63 1.01
C ILE A 25 9.18 -15.02 0.83
N HIS A 26 10.10 -14.09 1.11
CA HIS A 26 11.53 -14.34 1.05
C HIS A 26 11.96 -15.41 2.05
N GLU A 27 11.58 -15.28 3.33
CA GLU A 27 11.85 -16.29 4.37
C GLU A 27 11.30 -17.67 3.98
N ALA A 28 10.06 -17.73 3.49
CA ALA A 28 9.49 -19.00 3.03
C ALA A 28 10.27 -19.60 1.85
N ARG A 29 10.81 -18.76 0.96
CA ARG A 29 11.66 -19.20 -0.14
C ARG A 29 13.00 -19.74 0.36
N GLU A 30 13.63 -19.08 1.32
CA GLU A 30 14.90 -19.54 1.90
C GLU A 30 14.73 -20.87 2.64
N LEU A 31 13.65 -21.03 3.41
CA LEU A 31 13.31 -22.31 4.05
C LEU A 31 13.05 -23.43 3.03
N HIS A 32 12.44 -23.10 1.89
CA HIS A 32 12.24 -24.07 0.81
C HIS A 32 13.57 -24.49 0.18
N LYS A 33 14.45 -23.52 -0.14
CA LYS A 33 15.80 -23.80 -0.67
C LYS A 33 16.63 -24.66 0.29
N SER A 34 16.50 -24.45 1.59
CA SER A 34 17.21 -25.24 2.61
C SER A 34 16.57 -26.61 2.87
N GLY A 35 15.52 -27.00 2.15
CA GLY A 35 14.78 -28.25 2.36
C GLY A 35 13.95 -28.30 3.65
N ARG A 36 13.85 -27.20 4.40
CA ARG A 36 13.09 -27.11 5.66
C ARG A 36 11.60 -26.85 5.45
N LEU A 37 11.22 -26.45 4.24
CA LEU A 37 9.84 -26.21 3.84
C LEU A 37 9.53 -26.96 2.55
N ASP A 38 8.45 -27.75 2.60
CA ASP A 38 7.93 -28.46 1.45
C ASP A 38 7.43 -27.49 0.36
N LYS A 39 7.48 -27.93 -0.91
CA LYS A 39 7.07 -27.13 -2.07
C LYS A 39 5.62 -26.66 -1.98
N ASP A 40 4.70 -27.49 -1.51
CA ASP A 40 3.29 -27.13 -1.36
C ASP A 40 3.09 -26.08 -0.27
N LYS A 41 3.82 -26.21 0.85
CA LYS A 41 3.78 -25.23 1.94
C LYS A 41 4.35 -23.89 1.50
N TRP A 42 5.45 -23.89 0.74
CA TRP A 42 6.03 -22.68 0.13
C TRP A 42 5.05 -22.02 -0.84
N ALA A 43 4.45 -22.80 -1.75
CA ALA A 43 3.50 -22.29 -2.74
C ALA A 43 2.27 -21.64 -2.06
N LYS A 44 1.72 -22.27 -1.02
CA LYS A 44 0.61 -21.73 -0.22
C LYS A 44 0.99 -20.43 0.49
N ALA A 45 2.16 -20.39 1.12
CA ALA A 45 2.66 -19.17 1.78
C ALA A 45 2.84 -18.03 0.77
N ARG A 46 3.50 -18.32 -0.36
CA ARG A 46 3.69 -17.37 -1.45
C ARG A 46 2.35 -16.81 -1.96
N HIS A 47 1.40 -17.67 -2.30
CA HIS A 47 0.09 -17.24 -2.80
C HIS A 47 -0.64 -16.35 -1.79
N LYS A 48 -0.68 -16.77 -0.51
CA LYS A 48 -1.33 -16.03 0.57
C LYS A 48 -0.76 -14.63 0.73
N TYR A 49 0.56 -14.47 0.75
CA TYR A 49 1.17 -13.15 0.93
C TYR A 49 1.13 -12.30 -0.34
N GLN A 50 1.22 -12.91 -1.52
CA GLN A 50 1.02 -12.19 -2.79
C GLN A 50 -0.38 -11.60 -2.92
N GLU A 51 -1.41 -12.33 -2.48
CA GLU A 51 -2.78 -11.82 -2.45
C GLU A 51 -2.91 -10.61 -1.52
N LYS A 52 -2.32 -10.68 -0.32
CA LYS A 52 -2.29 -9.55 0.62
C LYS A 52 -1.58 -8.32 0.06
N ILE A 53 -0.45 -8.51 -0.63
CA ILE A 53 0.27 -7.43 -1.32
C ILE A 53 -0.62 -6.77 -2.37
N ARG A 54 -1.32 -7.56 -3.21
CA ARG A 54 -2.25 -7.02 -4.22
C ARG A 54 -3.36 -6.18 -3.58
N ILE A 55 -3.96 -6.67 -2.51
CA ILE A 55 -5.02 -5.94 -1.78
C ILE A 55 -4.47 -4.61 -1.23
N ALA A 56 -3.28 -4.64 -0.60
CA ALA A 56 -2.63 -3.45 -0.08
C ALA A 56 -2.30 -2.44 -1.19
N GLN A 57 -1.78 -2.88 -2.33
CA GLN A 57 -1.50 -2.03 -3.50
C GLN A 57 -2.77 -1.36 -4.05
N VAL A 58 -3.88 -2.09 -4.14
CA VAL A 58 -5.18 -1.51 -4.54
C VAL A 58 -5.64 -0.45 -3.54
N ALA A 59 -5.47 -0.70 -2.24
CA ALA A 59 -5.83 0.26 -1.20
C ALA A 59 -4.95 1.52 -1.25
N ILE A 60 -3.64 1.38 -1.48
CA ILE A 60 -2.71 2.51 -1.71
C ILE A 60 -3.20 3.34 -2.89
N ARG A 61 -3.42 2.72 -4.06
CA ARG A 61 -3.85 3.43 -5.28
C ARG A 61 -5.15 4.21 -5.07
N ARG A 62 -6.11 3.63 -4.33
CA ARG A 62 -7.37 4.32 -3.96
C ARG A 62 -7.12 5.53 -3.07
N LYS A 63 -6.24 5.41 -2.07
CA LYS A 63 -5.88 6.51 -1.16
C LYS A 63 -5.11 7.62 -1.87
N GLU A 64 -4.18 7.27 -2.75
CA GLU A 64 -3.43 8.23 -3.57
C GLU A 64 -4.37 9.02 -4.49
N LYS A 65 -5.30 8.33 -5.16
CA LYS A 65 -6.32 9.01 -5.98
C LYS A 65 -7.18 9.96 -5.13
N ALA A 66 -7.60 9.54 -3.95
CA ALA A 66 -8.37 10.40 -3.04
C ALA A 66 -7.56 11.62 -2.55
N ARG A 67 -6.25 11.45 -2.29
CA ARG A 67 -5.35 12.54 -1.90
C ARG A 67 -5.23 13.57 -3.02
N LEU A 68 -4.96 13.12 -4.24
CA LEU A 68 -4.84 13.98 -5.42
C LEU A 68 -6.14 14.73 -5.74
N LEU A 69 -7.30 14.08 -5.60
CA LEU A 69 -8.59 14.76 -5.78
C LEU A 69 -8.77 15.88 -4.76
N PHE A 70 -8.47 15.60 -3.48
CA PHE A 70 -8.57 16.61 -2.42
C PHE A 70 -7.59 17.77 -2.62
N GLU A 71 -6.34 17.48 -3.01
CA GLU A 71 -5.35 18.52 -3.35
C GLU A 71 -5.84 19.41 -4.51
N LYS A 72 -6.46 18.81 -5.55
CA LYS A 72 -7.06 19.56 -6.66
C LYS A 72 -8.26 20.42 -6.23
N GLU A 73 -9.14 19.90 -5.39
CA GLU A 73 -10.29 20.66 -4.88
C GLU A 73 -9.84 21.84 -4.02
N GLU A 74 -8.86 21.65 -3.14
CA GLU A 74 -8.31 22.72 -2.30
C GLU A 74 -7.60 23.79 -3.13
N LYS A 75 -6.88 23.39 -4.19
CA LYS A 75 -6.27 24.34 -5.14
C LYS A 75 -7.33 25.18 -5.86
N LYS A 76 -8.37 24.54 -6.42
CA LYS A 76 -9.49 25.26 -7.09
C LYS A 76 -10.20 26.25 -6.18
N LYS A 77 -10.41 25.90 -4.90
CA LYS A 77 -11.00 26.82 -3.91
C LYS A 77 -10.13 28.03 -3.62
N ARG A 78 -8.80 27.91 -3.67
CA ARG A 78 -7.87 29.03 -3.46
C ARG A 78 -7.88 29.96 -4.67
N GLU A 79 -7.75 29.41 -5.88
CA GLU A 79 -7.77 30.17 -7.14
C GLU A 79 -9.10 30.92 -7.34
N GLY A 80 -10.23 30.30 -7.01
CA GLY A 80 -11.55 30.96 -7.08
C GLY A 80 -11.80 32.04 -6.03
N LYS A 81 -10.98 32.11 -4.97
CA LYS A 81 -11.00 33.20 -3.97
C LYS A 81 -10.08 34.36 -4.36
N GLU A 82 -8.97 34.08 -5.04
CA GLU A 82 -8.05 35.12 -5.52
C GLU A 82 -8.60 35.88 -6.74
N GLY A 83 -9.36 35.22 -7.64
CA GLY A 83 -10.02 35.89 -8.77
C GLY A 83 -11.24 36.75 -8.42
N LYS A 84 -11.58 36.91 -7.13
CA LYS A 84 -12.67 37.77 -6.62
C LYS A 84 -12.16 39.00 -5.86
N LYS A 85 -10.86 39.25 -5.85
CA LYS A 85 -10.25 40.51 -5.38
C LYS A 85 -9.94 41.41 -6.57
#